data_AF-A0A3M6T879-F1
#
_entry.id   AF-A0A3M6T879-F1
#
_cell.length_a   1.000
_cell.length_b   1.000
_cell.length_c   1.000
_cell.angle_alpha   90.00
_cell.angle_beta   90.00
_cell.angle_gamma   90.00
#
_symmetry.space_group_name_H-M   'P 1'
#
loop_
_entity.id
_entity.type
_entity.pdbx_description
1 polymer ?
#
loop_
_entity_poly.entity_id
_entity_poly.type
_entity_poly.pdbx_seq_one_letter_code
_entity_poly.pdbx_strand_id
1 'polypeptide(L)'
;MFLLILRIFVVSEAFTLLQGVPIFEPVGCYLDSGTSPRPMPLLLKDFRPEMNWNNIEAVIKQCASLAYNRSFSYFGLRYYGQCWSGATADQTYSRDGPDKRCVRGVGLESTYFVYKFYDYSHQVPGCNMVWKAQDNFCFLVSANYSSTENKMKEYCQKSEGDLYYATNKSAFRLLEQFLYTIVSSANGGKSSQCIVVGLLNASSFSNLPLTQQNKSNSMTHICATRLPSQWKLQGCLVNSCHHLCIAPRDISPVSGTFIQHATDAAFTGHMITSLLVDDVTVCARECLLYRNCVSFNFEYLPTGGRELMSSGRVCELNDEIRDNCWAKFHRRNNYKYYERLQL
;
A
#
# COMPACT_ATOMS: atom_id res chain seq x y z
N MET A 1 -56.27 -21.13 -30.53
CA MET A 1 -54.99 -21.85 -30.58
C MET A 1 -53.88 -20.82 -30.73
N PHE A 2 -53.45 -20.21 -29.62
CA PHE A 2 -52.37 -19.22 -29.59
C PHE A 2 -51.08 -19.96 -29.21
N LEU A 3 -50.12 -20.06 -30.14
CA LEU A 3 -48.80 -20.61 -29.88
C LEU A 3 -47.86 -19.45 -29.49
N LEU A 4 -47.53 -19.39 -28.20
CA LEU A 4 -46.52 -18.52 -27.62
C LEU A 4 -45.13 -19.09 -27.99
N ILE A 5 -44.37 -18.41 -28.86
CA ILE A 5 -42.98 -18.79 -29.12
C ILE A 5 -42.11 -18.14 -28.05
N LEU A 6 -41.73 -18.93 -27.05
CA LEU A 6 -40.72 -18.60 -26.05
C LEU A 6 -39.36 -18.49 -26.77
N ARG A 7 -38.78 -17.29 -26.89
CA ARG A 7 -37.38 -17.15 -27.30
C ARG A 7 -36.50 -17.54 -26.13
N ILE A 8 -35.99 -18.77 -26.18
CA ILE A 8 -34.91 -19.23 -25.31
C ILE A 8 -33.65 -18.46 -25.72
N PHE A 9 -33.29 -17.44 -24.96
CA PHE A 9 -31.93 -16.90 -24.99
C PHE A 9 -31.02 -17.96 -24.38
N VAL A 10 -30.33 -18.71 -25.22
CA VAL A 10 -29.17 -19.50 -24.81
C VAL A 10 -28.10 -18.49 -24.40
N VAL A 11 -28.02 -18.20 -23.11
CA VAL A 11 -26.89 -17.45 -22.54
C VAL A 11 -25.70 -18.39 -22.64
N SER A 12 -24.91 -18.23 -23.72
CA SER A 12 -23.67 -18.99 -23.87
C SER A 12 -22.72 -18.55 -22.76
N GLU A 13 -22.20 -19.50 -21.97
CA GLU A 13 -21.23 -19.31 -20.89
C GLU A 13 -19.83 -18.92 -21.41
N ALA A 14 -19.76 -17.92 -22.29
CA ALA A 14 -18.54 -17.27 -22.74
C ALA A 14 -18.46 -15.86 -22.14
N PHE A 15 -18.63 -15.75 -20.82
CA PHE A 15 -18.36 -14.55 -20.03
C PHE A 15 -17.07 -14.73 -19.23
N THR A 16 -15.99 -15.15 -19.87
CA THR A 16 -14.70 -15.39 -19.20
C THR A 16 -13.51 -15.00 -20.06
N LEU A 17 -13.50 -13.78 -20.60
CA LEU A 17 -12.27 -13.13 -21.07
C LEU A 17 -12.40 -11.61 -20.86
N LEU A 18 -11.51 -11.03 -20.04
CA LEU A 18 -11.30 -9.59 -19.70
C LEU A 18 -11.53 -9.19 -18.23
N GLN A 19 -11.01 -9.96 -17.27
CA GLN A 19 -10.55 -9.34 -16.03
C GLN A 19 -9.02 -9.38 -16.04
N GLY A 20 -8.40 -8.20 -16.19
CA GLY A 20 -6.98 -8.06 -15.92
C GLY A 20 -6.67 -8.56 -14.51
N VAL A 21 -5.42 -8.95 -14.25
CA VAL A 21 -5.02 -9.38 -12.91
C VAL A 21 -5.44 -8.29 -11.91
N PRO A 22 -6.24 -8.63 -10.88
CA PRO A 22 -6.67 -7.67 -9.89
C PRO A 22 -5.43 -7.02 -9.28
N ILE A 23 -5.45 -5.71 -9.12
CA ILE A 23 -4.27 -5.01 -8.61
C ILE A 23 -4.26 -5.17 -7.10
N PHE A 24 -3.13 -5.55 -6.54
CA PHE A 24 -2.93 -5.81 -5.11
C PHE A 24 -1.58 -5.26 -4.67
N GLU A 25 -1.42 -5.05 -3.38
CA GLU A 25 -0.17 -4.62 -2.76
C GLU A 25 0.27 -5.62 -1.68
N PRO A 26 1.58 -5.79 -1.45
CA PRO A 26 2.05 -6.61 -0.34
C PRO A 26 1.65 -5.95 0.98
N VAL A 27 1.37 -6.77 1.97
CA VAL A 27 1.15 -6.31 3.33
C VAL A 27 2.40 -6.61 4.16
N GLY A 28 2.92 -7.84 4.06
CA GLY A 28 4.12 -8.25 4.78
C GLY A 28 4.17 -9.73 5.08
N CYS A 29 5.13 -10.13 5.91
CA CYS A 29 5.34 -11.50 6.34
C CYS A 29 4.76 -11.71 7.75
N TYR A 30 3.89 -12.69 7.90
CA TYR A 30 3.15 -12.95 9.13
C TYR A 30 3.25 -14.42 9.52
N LEU A 31 3.32 -14.69 10.82
CA LEU A 31 3.39 -16.04 11.35
C LEU A 31 2.08 -16.78 11.09
N ASP A 32 2.20 -18.08 10.84
CA ASP A 32 1.12 -19.04 10.96
C ASP A 32 1.53 -20.06 12.03
N SER A 33 1.01 -19.88 13.24
CA SER A 33 1.27 -20.80 14.36
C SER A 33 0.69 -22.19 14.13
N GLY A 34 -0.16 -22.37 13.11
CA GLY A 34 -0.90 -23.61 12.86
C GLY A 34 -2.09 -23.81 13.80
N THR A 35 -2.31 -22.89 14.75
CA THR A 35 -3.46 -22.92 15.67
C THR A 35 -4.75 -22.68 14.91
N SER A 36 -5.70 -23.61 15.05
CA SER A 36 -7.02 -23.52 14.41
C SER A 36 -7.95 -22.53 15.13
N PRO A 37 -8.76 -21.73 14.40
CA PRO A 37 -8.71 -21.56 12.94
C PRO A 37 -7.42 -20.86 12.51
N ARG A 38 -6.81 -21.22 11.37
CA ARG A 38 -5.58 -20.54 10.91
C ARG A 38 -5.85 -19.04 10.62
N PRO A 39 -4.81 -18.16 10.67
CA PRO A 39 -4.93 -16.76 10.30
C PRO A 39 -5.55 -16.53 8.92
N MET A 40 -5.26 -17.40 7.96
CA MET A 40 -5.91 -17.45 6.64
C MET A 40 -6.44 -18.88 6.45
N PRO A 41 -7.71 -19.15 6.76
CA PRO A 41 -8.19 -20.52 6.99
C PRO A 41 -8.42 -21.34 5.72
N LEU A 42 -8.51 -20.71 4.55
CA LEU A 42 -8.94 -21.37 3.32
C LEU A 42 -7.78 -21.55 2.34
N LEU A 43 -7.37 -22.80 2.11
CA LEU A 43 -6.47 -23.15 1.02
C LEU A 43 -7.24 -23.08 -0.30
N LEU A 44 -6.85 -22.18 -1.19
CA LEU A 44 -7.45 -22.01 -2.52
C LEU A 44 -6.84 -22.98 -3.53
N LYS A 45 -5.51 -23.10 -3.55
CA LYS A 45 -4.75 -24.02 -4.41
C LYS A 45 -3.33 -24.20 -3.89
N ASP A 46 -2.76 -25.38 -4.09
CA ASP A 46 -1.33 -25.63 -3.91
C ASP A 46 -0.61 -25.52 -5.26
N PHE A 47 0.16 -24.45 -5.49
CA PHE A 47 0.90 -24.24 -6.74
C PHE A 47 2.31 -24.83 -6.72
N ARG A 48 2.77 -25.38 -5.59
CA ARG A 48 4.15 -25.90 -5.47
C ARG A 48 4.53 -26.91 -6.57
N PRO A 49 3.65 -27.83 -7.01
CA PRO A 49 3.99 -28.78 -8.07
C PRO A 49 4.30 -28.12 -9.42
N GLU A 50 3.70 -26.97 -9.69
CA GLU A 50 3.77 -26.23 -10.96
C GLU A 50 4.67 -24.98 -10.84
N MET A 51 5.27 -24.74 -9.65
CA MET A 51 5.94 -23.49 -9.33
C MET A 51 7.31 -23.39 -9.99
N ASN A 52 7.49 -22.31 -10.74
CA ASN A 52 8.80 -21.93 -11.29
C ASN A 52 9.45 -20.86 -10.41
N TRP A 53 10.55 -21.21 -9.74
CA TRP A 53 11.34 -20.29 -8.90
C TRP A 53 11.93 -19.09 -9.65
N ASN A 54 12.07 -19.18 -10.97
CA ASN A 54 12.47 -18.04 -11.80
C ASN A 54 11.31 -17.08 -12.10
N ASN A 55 10.06 -17.49 -11.86
CA ASN A 55 8.85 -16.70 -12.12
C ASN A 55 7.82 -16.84 -10.99
N ILE A 56 8.21 -16.42 -9.77
CA ILE A 56 7.33 -16.44 -8.59
C ILE A 56 6.12 -15.52 -8.76
N GLU A 57 6.28 -14.44 -9.52
CA GLU A 57 5.22 -13.47 -9.81
C GLU A 57 4.00 -14.14 -10.47
N ALA A 58 4.21 -15.15 -11.32
CA ALA A 58 3.12 -15.91 -11.92
C ALA A 58 2.26 -16.61 -10.86
N VAL A 59 2.86 -17.18 -9.80
CA VAL A 59 2.11 -17.85 -8.72
C VAL A 59 1.37 -16.82 -7.87
N ILE A 60 1.99 -15.67 -7.58
CA ILE A 60 1.34 -14.56 -6.87
C ILE A 60 0.09 -14.08 -7.62
N LYS A 61 0.22 -13.81 -8.93
CA LYS A 61 -0.91 -13.34 -9.77
C LYS A 61 -2.02 -14.39 -9.93
N GLN A 62 -1.67 -15.67 -10.00
CA GLN A 62 -2.66 -16.75 -10.02
C GLN A 62 -3.40 -16.85 -8.69
N CYS A 63 -2.69 -16.78 -7.57
CA CYS A 63 -3.30 -16.77 -6.24
C CYS A 63 -4.22 -15.55 -6.05
N ALA A 64 -3.77 -14.38 -6.49
CA ALA A 64 -4.55 -13.15 -6.51
C ALA A 64 -5.86 -13.33 -7.29
N SER A 65 -5.79 -13.90 -8.49
CA SER A 65 -6.98 -14.14 -9.31
C SER A 65 -7.96 -15.09 -8.62
N LEU A 66 -7.47 -16.16 -7.99
CA LEU A 66 -8.31 -17.11 -7.25
C LEU A 66 -9.00 -16.47 -6.03
N ALA A 67 -8.28 -15.67 -5.26
CA ALA A 67 -8.83 -15.02 -4.07
C ALA A 67 -9.82 -13.92 -4.45
N TYR A 68 -9.51 -13.13 -5.48
CA TYR A 68 -10.37 -12.06 -5.98
C TYR A 68 -11.67 -12.60 -6.57
N ASN A 69 -11.62 -13.69 -7.34
CA ASN A 69 -12.82 -14.35 -7.88
C ASN A 69 -13.73 -14.92 -6.78
N ARG A 70 -13.22 -15.06 -5.55
CA ARG A 70 -14.00 -15.42 -4.35
C ARG A 70 -14.35 -14.21 -3.48
N SER A 71 -14.14 -13.00 -3.98
CA SER A 71 -14.41 -11.73 -3.30
C SER A 71 -13.69 -11.59 -1.95
N PHE A 72 -12.52 -12.22 -1.80
CA PHE A 72 -11.70 -12.02 -0.61
C PHE A 72 -10.85 -10.76 -0.74
N SER A 73 -10.74 -10.00 0.35
CA SER A 73 -9.97 -8.74 0.38
C SER A 73 -8.46 -8.97 0.51
N TYR A 74 -8.04 -10.13 1.03
CA TYR A 74 -6.65 -10.49 1.30
C TYR A 74 -6.33 -11.89 0.79
N PHE A 75 -5.09 -12.13 0.38
CA PHE A 75 -4.57 -13.45 0.06
C PHE A 75 -3.13 -13.59 0.55
N GLY A 76 -2.65 -14.82 0.70
CA GLY A 76 -1.32 -15.08 1.20
C GLY A 76 -0.73 -16.33 0.60
N LEU A 77 0.58 -16.30 0.38
CA LEU A 77 1.33 -17.50 -0.01
C LEU A 77 2.07 -18.04 1.20
N ARG A 78 1.77 -19.29 1.54
CA ARG A 78 2.45 -20.08 2.58
C ARG A 78 3.18 -21.25 1.94
N TYR A 79 4.20 -21.74 2.61
CA TYR A 79 4.98 -22.90 2.19
C TYR A 79 5.38 -22.79 0.71
N TYR A 80 5.95 -21.64 0.36
CA TYR A 80 6.44 -21.24 -0.96
C TYR A 80 5.39 -21.03 -2.05
N GLY A 81 4.31 -21.80 -2.10
CA GLY A 81 3.36 -21.77 -3.23
C GLY A 81 1.94 -22.16 -2.88
N GLN A 82 1.61 -22.39 -1.61
CA GLN A 82 0.23 -22.64 -1.21
C GLN A 82 -0.50 -21.31 -1.12
N CYS A 83 -1.56 -21.18 -1.91
CA CYS A 83 -2.42 -20.01 -1.94
C CYS A 83 -3.50 -20.13 -0.88
N TRP A 84 -3.45 -19.25 0.12
CA TRP A 84 -4.39 -19.20 1.22
C TRP A 84 -5.13 -17.86 1.22
N SER A 85 -6.35 -17.87 1.75
CA SER A 85 -7.20 -16.69 1.94
C SER A 85 -8.30 -17.03 2.95
N GLY A 86 -9.39 -16.27 2.96
CA GLY A 86 -10.56 -16.49 3.77
C GLY A 86 -11.39 -15.21 3.88
N ALA A 87 -12.67 -15.36 4.20
CA ALA A 87 -13.59 -14.23 4.35
C ALA A 87 -13.19 -13.24 5.46
N THR A 88 -12.42 -13.70 6.45
CA THR A 88 -11.92 -12.89 7.57
C THR A 88 -10.44 -12.57 7.46
N ALA A 89 -9.80 -12.86 6.32
CA ALA A 89 -8.35 -12.73 6.16
C ALA A 89 -7.87 -11.29 6.34
N ASP A 90 -8.69 -10.30 6.01
CA ASP A 90 -8.52 -8.88 6.32
C ASP A 90 -8.29 -8.59 7.81
N GLN A 91 -8.90 -9.40 8.67
CA GLN A 91 -8.85 -9.22 10.11
C GLN A 91 -7.89 -10.17 10.82
N THR A 92 -7.71 -11.37 10.28
CA THR A 92 -7.02 -12.47 10.97
C THR A 92 -5.59 -12.70 10.49
N TYR A 93 -5.17 -12.13 9.35
CA TYR A 93 -3.84 -12.40 8.78
C TYR A 93 -2.67 -12.10 9.74
N SER A 94 -2.79 -11.06 10.57
CA SER A 94 -1.73 -10.59 11.47
C SER A 94 -1.83 -11.13 12.89
N ARG A 95 -2.81 -12.01 13.18
CA ARG A 95 -3.11 -12.47 14.54
C ARG A 95 -1.90 -13.06 15.26
N ASP A 96 -1.08 -13.83 14.55
CA ASP A 96 0.07 -14.52 15.13
C ASP A 96 1.35 -13.65 15.09
N GLY A 97 1.22 -12.38 14.69
CA GLY A 97 2.31 -11.40 14.66
C GLY A 97 3.16 -11.42 13.38
N PRO A 98 3.96 -10.36 13.17
CA PRO A 98 4.88 -10.29 12.03
C PRO A 98 6.06 -11.27 12.19
N ASP A 99 6.57 -11.80 11.09
CA ASP A 99 7.77 -12.65 11.02
C ASP A 99 8.69 -12.12 9.89
N LYS A 100 9.92 -12.64 9.80
CA LYS A 100 10.88 -12.32 8.73
C LYS A 100 11.13 -13.49 7.79
N ARG A 101 10.61 -14.68 8.10
CA ARG A 101 10.74 -15.93 7.34
C ARG A 101 9.81 -15.94 6.14
N CYS A 102 10.00 -15.01 5.22
CA CYS A 102 9.42 -15.05 3.89
C CYS A 102 10.52 -14.78 2.87
N VAL A 103 10.39 -15.35 1.68
CA VAL A 103 11.38 -15.23 0.62
C VAL A 103 10.66 -14.86 -0.66
N ARG A 104 11.16 -13.83 -1.35
CA ARG A 104 10.69 -13.47 -2.70
C ARG A 104 9.16 -13.29 -2.86
N GLY A 105 8.46 -12.82 -1.82
CA GLY A 105 7.01 -12.61 -1.85
C GLY A 105 6.17 -13.83 -1.47
N VAL A 106 6.81 -14.89 -0.94
CA VAL A 106 6.13 -16.10 -0.47
C VAL A 106 6.58 -16.46 0.94
N GLY A 107 5.66 -16.99 1.74
CA GLY A 107 5.96 -17.49 3.08
C GLY A 107 6.69 -18.82 3.06
N LEU A 108 7.45 -19.12 4.12
CA LEU A 108 8.01 -20.44 4.37
C LEU A 108 6.93 -21.35 5.00
N GLU A 109 7.33 -22.47 5.61
CA GLU A 109 6.40 -23.46 6.15
C GLU A 109 5.44 -22.91 7.21
N SER A 110 5.85 -21.95 8.04
CA SER A 110 5.02 -21.42 9.12
C SER A 110 4.74 -19.92 8.98
N THR A 111 4.75 -19.39 7.77
CA THR A 111 4.46 -17.97 7.53
C THR A 111 3.61 -17.79 6.27
N TYR A 112 2.80 -16.74 6.27
CA TYR A 112 2.20 -16.19 5.08
C TYR A 112 3.01 -14.98 4.63
N PHE A 113 3.28 -14.88 3.33
CA PHE A 113 3.50 -13.56 2.75
C PHE A 113 2.15 -13.06 2.24
N VAL A 114 1.63 -12.03 2.91
CA VAL A 114 0.27 -11.54 2.76
C VAL A 114 0.22 -10.39 1.78
N TYR A 115 -0.83 -10.36 0.98
CA TYR A 115 -1.20 -9.33 0.03
C TYR A 115 -2.65 -8.91 0.31
N LYS A 116 -2.95 -7.65 0.00
CA LYS A 116 -4.32 -7.13 0.01
C LYS A 116 -4.65 -6.56 -1.36
N PHE A 117 -5.87 -6.77 -1.83
CA PHE A 117 -6.31 -6.14 -3.06
C PHE A 117 -6.41 -4.62 -2.87
N TYR A 118 -6.12 -3.88 -3.94
CA TYR A 118 -6.61 -2.53 -3.99
C TYR A 118 -8.11 -2.59 -4.08
N ASP A 119 -8.75 -2.01 -3.09
CA ASP A 119 -10.14 -1.70 -3.21
C ASP A 119 -10.30 -0.50 -4.14
N TYR A 120 -10.47 -0.77 -5.43
CA TYR A 120 -10.82 0.25 -6.43
C TYR A 120 -12.18 0.89 -6.17
N SER A 121 -13.01 0.33 -5.28
CA SER A 121 -14.23 0.98 -4.83
C SER A 121 -13.97 2.15 -3.88
N HIS A 122 -12.76 2.25 -3.30
CA HIS A 122 -12.32 3.41 -2.54
C HIS A 122 -11.42 4.29 -3.40
N GLN A 123 -12.06 5.08 -4.27
CA GLN A 123 -11.43 6.23 -4.90
C GLN A 123 -10.72 7.06 -3.83
N VAL A 124 -9.41 7.28 -3.97
CA VAL A 124 -8.67 8.18 -3.08
C VAL A 124 -9.35 9.55 -3.17
N PRO A 125 -9.95 10.05 -2.07
CA PRO A 125 -10.80 11.22 -2.17
C PRO A 125 -10.00 12.43 -2.67
N GLY A 126 -10.48 13.08 -3.73
CA GLY A 126 -9.83 14.24 -4.35
C GLY A 126 -8.63 13.93 -5.25
N CYS A 127 -8.38 12.67 -5.61
CA CYS A 127 -7.35 12.27 -6.57
C CYS A 127 -7.92 11.49 -7.76
N ASN A 128 -7.24 11.58 -8.89
CA ASN A 128 -7.52 10.78 -10.08
C ASN A 128 -7.32 9.27 -9.81
N MET A 129 -7.99 8.41 -10.58
CA MET A 129 -7.82 6.96 -10.50
C MET A 129 -6.33 6.60 -10.62
N VAL A 130 -5.86 5.61 -9.85
CA VAL A 130 -4.46 5.16 -9.71
C VAL A 130 -3.49 6.11 -8.98
N TRP A 131 -3.88 7.35 -8.67
CA TRP A 131 -3.06 8.26 -7.87
C TRP A 131 -3.17 7.92 -6.37
N LYS A 132 -2.14 8.28 -5.62
CA LYS A 132 -2.04 8.12 -4.16
C LYS A 132 -1.99 9.49 -3.51
N ALA A 133 -2.70 9.68 -2.39
CA ALA A 133 -2.68 10.94 -1.68
C ALA A 133 -1.58 10.98 -0.63
N GLN A 134 -0.96 12.14 -0.47
CA GLN A 134 -0.22 12.53 0.71
C GLN A 134 -0.50 14.02 0.98
N ASP A 135 -1.06 14.31 2.16
CA ASP A 135 -1.48 15.65 2.54
C ASP A 135 -2.40 16.30 1.48
N ASN A 136 -2.05 17.48 0.97
CA ASN A 136 -2.82 18.24 -0.01
C ASN A 136 -2.48 17.88 -1.47
N PHE A 137 -1.78 16.77 -1.70
CA PHE A 137 -1.27 16.39 -3.01
C PHE A 137 -1.61 14.95 -3.36
N CYS A 138 -1.73 14.72 -4.66
CA CYS A 138 -1.81 13.42 -5.27
C CYS A 138 -0.48 13.12 -5.97
N PHE A 139 -0.02 11.88 -5.87
CA PHE A 139 1.20 11.40 -6.50
C PHE A 139 0.93 10.18 -7.38
N LEU A 140 1.66 10.11 -8.49
CA LEU A 140 1.67 8.98 -9.41
C LEU A 140 3.10 8.53 -9.65
N VAL A 141 3.37 7.23 -9.48
CA VAL A 141 4.68 6.64 -9.80
C VAL A 141 4.65 6.13 -11.24
N SER A 142 5.51 6.66 -12.10
CA SER A 142 5.59 6.30 -13.52
C SER A 142 6.73 5.33 -13.80
N ALA A 143 6.43 4.24 -14.50
CA ALA A 143 7.40 3.22 -14.90
C ALA A 143 8.06 3.56 -16.24
N ASN A 144 9.23 4.23 -16.24
CA ASN A 144 9.91 4.54 -17.50
C ASN A 144 11.44 4.77 -17.42
N TYR A 145 12.19 3.69 -17.24
CA TYR A 145 13.66 3.65 -17.17
C TYR A 145 14.39 3.94 -18.51
N SER A 146 13.72 4.47 -19.53
CA SER A 146 14.33 4.73 -20.85
C SER A 146 13.88 6.05 -21.46
N SER A 147 13.22 6.90 -20.67
CA SER A 147 12.70 8.18 -21.13
C SER A 147 13.55 9.36 -20.68
N THR A 148 13.47 10.43 -21.45
CA THR A 148 14.07 11.73 -21.11
C THR A 148 13.14 12.49 -20.16
N GLU A 149 13.69 13.47 -19.45
CA GLU A 149 12.91 14.35 -18.56
C GLU A 149 11.73 15.01 -19.28
N ASN A 150 11.93 15.48 -20.52
CA ASN A 150 10.86 16.08 -21.33
C ASN A 150 9.70 15.09 -21.59
N LYS A 151 10.01 13.83 -21.93
CA LYS A 151 8.98 12.81 -22.12
C LYS A 151 8.24 12.50 -20.81
N MET A 152 8.93 12.58 -19.67
CA MET A 152 8.30 12.38 -18.36
C MET A 152 7.41 13.55 -17.97
N LYS A 153 7.83 14.77 -18.29
CA LYS A 153 6.99 15.96 -18.17
C LYS A 153 5.72 15.82 -19.01
N GLU A 154 5.83 15.45 -20.27
CA GLU A 154 4.67 15.21 -21.15
C GLU A 154 3.75 14.11 -20.61
N TYR A 155 4.32 13.03 -20.06
CA TYR A 155 3.54 11.95 -19.44
C TYR A 155 2.74 12.44 -18.23
N CYS A 156 3.38 13.19 -17.31
CA CYS A 156 2.70 13.74 -16.15
C CYS A 156 1.58 14.70 -16.55
N GLN A 157 1.85 15.57 -17.55
CA GLN A 157 0.87 16.52 -18.07
C GLN A 157 -0.35 15.82 -18.69
N LYS A 158 -0.13 14.74 -19.45
CA LYS A 158 -1.22 13.91 -19.98
C LYS A 158 -2.03 13.20 -18.89
N SER A 159 -1.44 13.03 -17.72
CA SER A 159 -2.08 12.44 -16.53
C SER A 159 -2.69 13.51 -15.61
N GLU A 160 -2.77 14.76 -16.05
CA GLU A 160 -3.30 15.92 -15.29
C GLU A 160 -2.46 16.29 -14.05
N GLY A 161 -1.14 16.12 -14.13
CA GLY A 161 -0.21 16.62 -13.13
C GLY A 161 1.11 17.09 -13.73
N ASP A 162 2.09 17.30 -12.87
CA ASP A 162 3.41 17.79 -13.25
C ASP A 162 4.50 16.83 -12.79
N LEU A 163 5.64 16.83 -13.49
CA LEU A 163 6.82 16.10 -13.05
C LEU A 163 7.32 16.68 -11.72
N TYR A 164 7.55 15.80 -10.74
CA TYR A 164 7.90 16.19 -9.38
C TYR A 164 9.35 15.85 -9.03
N TYR A 165 10.07 16.88 -8.58
CA TYR A 165 11.37 16.76 -7.91
C TYR A 165 11.35 17.59 -6.62
N ALA A 166 11.82 16.99 -5.53
CA ALA A 166 11.98 17.70 -4.27
C ALA A 166 13.20 18.64 -4.35
N THR A 167 12.98 19.92 -4.05
CA THR A 167 13.99 20.98 -4.22
C THR A 167 14.34 21.71 -2.92
N ASN A 168 13.61 21.46 -1.83
CA ASN A 168 13.81 22.08 -0.53
C ASN A 168 13.36 21.15 0.61
N LYS A 169 13.64 21.53 1.86
CA LYS A 169 13.34 20.71 3.05
C LYS A 169 11.86 20.34 3.18
N SER A 170 10.93 21.26 2.88
CA SER A 170 9.49 20.98 2.96
C SER A 170 9.04 19.99 1.88
N ALA A 171 9.58 20.13 0.66
CA ALA A 171 9.33 19.17 -0.42
C ALA A 171 9.89 17.78 -0.08
N PHE A 172 11.09 17.70 0.49
CA PHE A 172 11.64 16.41 0.95
C PHE A 172 10.83 15.79 2.08
N ARG A 173 10.30 16.59 3.03
CA ARG A 173 9.40 16.08 4.06
C ARG A 173 8.14 15.45 3.45
N LEU A 174 7.47 16.16 2.53
CA LEU A 174 6.29 15.66 1.84
C LEU A 174 6.60 14.37 1.07
N LEU A 175 7.71 14.35 0.33
CA LEU A 175 8.19 13.18 -0.38
C LEU A 175 8.44 12.01 0.58
N GLU A 176 9.14 12.21 1.70
CA GLU A 176 9.47 11.17 2.67
C GLU A 176 8.21 10.54 3.28
N GLN A 177 7.21 11.38 3.59
CA GLN A 177 5.90 10.90 4.02
C GLN A 177 5.21 10.10 2.90
N PHE A 178 5.22 10.59 1.67
CA PHE A 178 4.65 9.88 0.53
C PHE A 178 5.34 8.53 0.28
N LEU A 179 6.67 8.46 0.37
CA LEU A 179 7.45 7.23 0.21
C LEU A 179 7.03 6.16 1.23
N TYR A 180 6.55 6.55 2.42
CA TYR A 180 5.98 5.62 3.40
C TYR A 180 4.65 5.02 2.93
N THR A 181 3.79 5.84 2.31
CA THR A 181 2.47 5.40 1.81
C THR A 181 2.58 4.39 0.66
N ILE A 182 3.63 4.48 -0.15
CA ILE A 182 3.83 3.56 -1.27
C ILE A 182 4.55 2.31 -0.79
N VAL A 183 3.82 1.22 -0.55
CA VAL A 183 4.39 -0.08 -0.24
C VAL A 183 4.52 -0.93 -1.50
N SER A 184 5.65 -0.81 -2.22
CA SER A 184 5.90 -1.71 -3.35
C SER A 184 6.16 -3.12 -2.84
N SER A 185 5.52 -4.09 -3.49
CA SER A 185 5.92 -5.50 -3.54
C SER A 185 7.42 -5.57 -3.71
N ALA A 186 8.13 -5.89 -2.62
CA ALA A 186 9.37 -6.59 -2.77
C ALA A 186 9.03 -7.83 -3.63
N ASN A 187 9.68 -7.95 -4.78
CA ASN A 187 9.80 -9.14 -5.63
C ASN A 187 8.95 -9.21 -6.92
N GLY A 188 9.13 -8.22 -7.81
CA GLY A 188 9.41 -8.53 -9.21
C GLY A 188 10.94 -8.60 -9.40
N GLY A 189 11.46 -9.60 -10.10
CA GLY A 189 12.91 -9.80 -10.24
C GLY A 189 13.64 -8.52 -10.72
N LYS A 190 14.68 -8.11 -9.98
CA LYS A 190 15.63 -7.03 -10.32
C LYS A 190 15.14 -5.58 -10.37
N SER A 191 14.17 -5.16 -9.56
CA SER A 191 14.12 -3.72 -9.22
C SER A 191 13.70 -3.51 -7.77
N SER A 192 14.65 -3.10 -6.92
CA SER A 192 14.30 -2.31 -5.75
C SER A 192 13.43 -1.15 -6.22
N GLN A 193 12.36 -0.80 -5.49
CA GLN A 193 11.56 0.38 -5.82
C GLN A 193 12.52 1.57 -5.85
N CYS A 194 12.83 2.05 -7.06
CA CYS A 194 13.77 3.12 -7.29
C CYS A 194 13.00 4.25 -7.95
N ILE A 195 13.08 5.43 -7.35
CA ILE A 195 12.34 6.61 -7.79
C ILE A 195 13.32 7.77 -7.86
N VAL A 196 13.39 8.46 -9.00
CA VAL A 196 14.09 9.73 -9.13
C VAL A 196 13.32 10.77 -8.32
N VAL A 197 13.97 11.37 -7.32
CA VAL A 197 13.29 12.22 -6.34
C VAL A 197 13.78 13.66 -6.30
N GLY A 198 14.94 13.95 -6.90
CA GLY A 198 15.48 15.31 -6.91
C GLY A 198 16.84 15.39 -7.58
N LEU A 199 17.42 16.60 -7.55
CA LEU A 199 18.77 16.86 -8.05
C LEU A 199 19.83 16.45 -7.01
N LEU A 200 21.02 16.09 -7.49
CA LEU A 200 22.10 15.60 -6.62
C LEU A 200 22.50 16.61 -5.53
N ASN A 201 22.46 17.91 -5.85
CA ASN A 201 22.78 18.99 -4.91
C ASN A 201 21.71 19.23 -3.83
N ALA A 202 20.52 18.65 -3.98
CA ALA A 202 19.42 18.81 -3.05
C ALA A 202 19.40 17.72 -1.96
N SER A 203 20.33 16.75 -2.01
CA SER A 203 20.35 15.60 -1.09
C SER A 203 20.46 15.98 0.38
N SER A 204 21.05 17.14 0.71
CA SER A 204 21.18 17.65 2.07
C SER A 204 19.86 18.06 2.73
N PHE A 205 18.79 18.20 1.95
CA PHE A 205 17.46 18.53 2.47
C PHE A 205 16.67 17.31 2.93
N SER A 206 17.10 16.10 2.61
CA SER A 206 16.47 14.85 3.01
C SER A 206 17.00 14.33 4.35
N ASN A 207 16.14 13.65 5.11
CA ASN A 207 16.52 12.90 6.31
C ASN A 207 16.83 11.42 6.01
N LEU A 208 16.61 10.96 4.78
CA LEU A 208 16.91 9.58 4.40
C LEU A 208 18.42 9.33 4.35
N PRO A 209 18.89 8.12 4.72
CA PRO A 209 20.31 7.79 4.65
C PRO A 209 20.83 7.89 3.23
N LEU A 210 21.90 8.67 3.05
CA LEU A 210 22.62 8.75 1.79
C LEU A 210 23.67 7.64 1.73
N THR A 211 23.61 6.82 0.70
CA THR A 211 24.62 5.78 0.45
C THR A 211 25.89 6.46 -0.09
N GLN A 212 27.04 6.24 0.54
CA GLN A 212 28.31 6.78 0.05
C GLN A 212 28.55 6.29 -1.38
N GLN A 213 28.68 7.21 -2.33
CA GLN A 213 29.00 6.88 -3.71
C GLN A 213 30.42 7.32 -4.06
N ASN A 214 31.12 6.45 -4.80
CA ASN A 214 32.20 6.88 -5.67
C ASN A 214 31.60 7.88 -6.67
N LYS A 215 31.97 9.16 -6.56
CA LYS A 215 31.53 10.23 -7.47
C LYS A 215 31.89 9.84 -8.90
N SER A 216 30.94 9.27 -9.63
CA SER A 216 30.98 9.28 -11.09
C SER A 216 30.56 10.67 -11.54
N ASN A 217 31.36 11.34 -12.36
CA ASN A 217 31.09 12.69 -12.87
C ASN A 217 29.80 12.80 -13.71
N SER A 218 29.12 11.69 -14.00
CA SER A 218 27.91 11.64 -14.83
C SER A 218 26.59 11.72 -14.06
N MET A 219 26.59 11.61 -12.72
CA MET A 219 25.34 11.58 -11.94
C MET A 219 24.83 13.00 -11.65
N THR A 220 23.57 13.27 -12.00
CA THR A 220 22.94 14.60 -11.83
C THR A 220 21.75 14.59 -10.87
N HIS A 221 21.19 13.42 -10.58
CA HIS A 221 19.99 13.26 -9.76
C HIS A 221 20.26 12.39 -8.53
N ILE A 222 19.33 12.41 -7.57
CA ILE A 222 19.21 11.42 -6.51
C ILE A 222 17.95 10.58 -6.69
N CYS A 223 18.08 9.31 -6.33
CA CYS A 223 17.02 8.35 -6.35
C CYS A 223 16.78 7.78 -4.95
N ALA A 224 15.51 7.71 -4.56
CA ALA A 224 15.07 6.95 -3.40
C ALA A 224 14.95 5.48 -3.80
N THR A 225 15.68 4.62 -3.09
CA THR A 225 15.65 3.17 -3.25
C THR A 225 15.10 2.53 -2.00
N ARG A 226 14.25 1.53 -2.19
CA ARG A 226 13.69 0.76 -1.08
C ARG A 226 14.45 -0.54 -0.88
N LEU A 227 15.03 -0.70 0.30
CA LEU A 227 15.39 -1.99 0.89
C LEU A 227 14.18 -2.54 1.67
N PRO A 228 14.12 -3.85 2.01
CA PRO A 228 12.93 -4.51 2.56
C PRO A 228 12.22 -3.80 3.73
N SER A 229 12.91 -2.93 4.47
CA SER A 229 12.37 -2.17 5.59
C SER A 229 12.83 -0.71 5.68
N GLN A 230 13.43 -0.15 4.62
CA GLN A 230 14.06 1.19 4.71
C GLN A 230 14.23 1.87 3.35
N TRP A 231 13.96 3.16 3.30
CA TRP A 231 14.26 4.02 2.16
C TRP A 231 15.67 4.62 2.29
N LYS A 232 16.42 4.67 1.19
CA LYS A 232 17.76 5.26 1.13
C LYS A 232 17.91 6.10 -0.12
N LEU A 233 18.73 7.14 -0.05
CA LEU A 233 19.13 7.93 -1.20
C LEU A 233 20.45 7.44 -1.79
N GLN A 234 20.54 7.53 -3.10
CA GLN A 234 21.78 7.34 -3.86
C GLN A 234 21.76 8.23 -5.10
N GLY A 235 22.92 8.69 -5.57
CA GLY A 235 23.02 9.38 -6.85
C GLY A 235 22.64 8.45 -8.01
N CYS A 236 22.03 9.01 -9.04
CA CYS A 236 21.51 8.25 -10.17
C CYS A 236 21.42 9.09 -11.44
N LEU A 237 21.20 8.42 -12.57
CA LEU A 237 20.89 9.07 -13.85
C LEU A 237 19.38 9.34 -13.92
N VAL A 238 19.00 10.39 -14.65
CA VAL A 238 17.60 10.77 -14.81
C VAL A 238 16.73 9.62 -15.35
N ASN A 239 17.25 8.81 -16.26
CA ASN A 239 16.51 7.71 -16.89
C ASN A 239 16.68 6.36 -16.17
N SER A 240 17.24 6.31 -14.96
CA SER A 240 17.61 5.03 -14.33
C SER A 240 16.53 4.43 -13.44
N CYS A 241 15.51 5.21 -13.07
CA CYS A 241 14.51 4.84 -12.07
C CYS A 241 13.11 5.31 -12.46
N HIS A 242 12.09 4.94 -11.68
CA HIS A 242 10.74 5.48 -11.83
C HIS A 242 10.71 6.98 -11.55
N HIS A 243 9.68 7.66 -12.01
CA HIS A 243 9.48 9.10 -11.78
C HIS A 243 8.21 9.36 -11.00
N LEU A 244 8.14 10.52 -10.35
CA LEU A 244 6.94 11.01 -9.67
C LEU A 244 6.27 12.08 -10.52
N CYS A 245 4.96 11.94 -10.68
CA CYS A 245 4.09 13.05 -11.00
C CYS A 245 3.40 13.53 -9.72
N ILE A 246 3.07 14.82 -9.66
CA ILE A 246 2.31 15.44 -8.57
C ILE A 246 1.13 16.23 -9.14
N ALA A 247 0.02 16.26 -8.43
CA ALA A 247 -1.12 17.13 -8.71
C ALA A 247 -1.70 17.64 -7.38
N PRO A 248 -2.34 18.83 -7.36
CA PRO A 248 -3.10 19.26 -6.20
C PRO A 248 -4.26 18.29 -5.93
N ARG A 249 -4.58 18.08 -4.66
CA ARG A 249 -5.71 17.25 -4.24
C ARG A 249 -6.97 18.11 -4.12
N ASP A 250 -8.00 17.80 -4.90
CA ASP A 250 -9.24 18.59 -4.94
C ASP A 250 -10.35 17.93 -4.10
N ILE A 251 -10.32 18.19 -2.80
CA ILE A 251 -11.38 17.77 -1.89
C ILE A 251 -11.44 18.63 -0.62
N SER A 252 -12.66 18.88 -0.16
CA SER A 252 -12.92 19.50 1.14
C SER A 252 -13.26 18.45 2.21
N PRO A 253 -12.73 18.56 3.43
CA PRO A 253 -13.14 17.71 4.55
C PRO A 253 -14.61 17.85 4.88
N VAL A 254 -15.25 16.74 5.26
CA VAL A 254 -16.58 16.80 5.89
C VAL A 254 -16.45 17.35 7.32
N SER A 255 -17.51 17.97 7.84
CA SER A 255 -17.52 18.46 9.23
C SER A 255 -17.47 17.30 10.21
N GLY A 256 -16.61 17.40 11.22
CA GLY A 256 -16.53 16.42 12.28
C GLY A 256 -15.40 16.70 13.24
N THR A 257 -15.48 16.10 14.42
CA THR A 257 -14.44 16.15 15.44
C THR A 257 -14.21 14.73 15.94
N PHE A 258 -13.04 14.50 16.51
CA PHE A 258 -12.64 13.19 17.04
C PHE A 258 -12.33 13.29 18.52
N ILE A 259 -12.68 12.24 19.26
CA ILE A 259 -12.29 12.11 20.67
C ILE A 259 -11.34 10.93 20.81
N GLN A 260 -10.36 11.09 21.70
CA GLN A 260 -9.48 9.99 22.09
C GLN A 260 -10.25 9.04 23.01
N HIS A 261 -10.50 7.81 22.58
CA HIS A 261 -11.20 6.80 23.40
C HIS A 261 -10.23 5.96 24.24
N ALA A 262 -9.00 5.75 23.76
CA ALA A 262 -8.03 4.91 24.45
C ALA A 262 -6.57 5.25 24.13
N THR A 263 -5.68 4.84 25.03
CA THR A 263 -4.22 4.87 24.89
C THR A 263 -3.70 3.44 24.95
N ASP A 264 -2.61 3.16 24.24
CA ASP A 264 -2.03 1.82 24.06
C ASP A 264 -3.05 0.82 23.49
N ALA A 265 -3.86 1.30 22.54
CA ALA A 265 -4.89 0.51 21.88
C ALA A 265 -5.00 0.87 20.40
N ALA A 266 -5.46 -0.09 19.62
CA ALA A 266 -5.77 0.09 18.20
C ALA A 266 -6.92 -0.83 17.78
N PHE A 267 -7.63 -0.38 16.76
CA PHE A 267 -8.63 -1.17 16.06
C PHE A 267 -8.01 -1.80 14.81
N THR A 268 -8.23 -3.10 14.59
CA THR A 268 -7.57 -3.84 13.50
C THR A 268 -8.57 -4.50 12.56
N GLY A 269 -8.15 -4.77 11.33
CA GLY A 269 -8.98 -5.48 10.33
C GLY A 269 -10.01 -4.63 9.59
N HIS A 270 -10.07 -3.32 9.87
CA HIS A 270 -10.96 -2.33 9.26
C HIS A 270 -10.19 -1.11 8.74
N MET A 271 -8.91 -1.30 8.45
CA MET A 271 -8.01 -0.21 8.03
C MET A 271 -8.24 0.12 6.55
N ILE A 272 -8.78 1.31 6.30
CA ILE A 272 -8.95 1.90 4.95
C ILE A 272 -7.58 2.15 4.32
N THR A 273 -6.73 2.87 5.03
CA THR A 273 -5.38 3.24 4.56
C THR A 273 -4.46 3.59 5.72
N SER A 274 -3.15 3.54 5.47
CA SER A 274 -2.10 3.96 6.40
C SER A 274 -1.22 5.01 5.74
N LEU A 275 -0.96 6.09 6.46
CA LEU A 275 -0.16 7.21 5.99
C LEU A 275 0.76 7.74 7.09
N LEU A 276 1.73 8.56 6.68
CA LEU A 276 2.60 9.27 7.60
C LEU A 276 2.15 10.73 7.67
N VAL A 277 1.83 11.21 8.87
CA VAL A 277 1.33 12.58 9.11
C VAL A 277 2.18 13.31 10.13
N ASP A 278 2.05 14.63 10.20
CA ASP A 278 2.80 15.43 11.17
C ASP A 278 2.29 15.23 12.61
N ASP A 279 0.97 15.20 12.77
CA ASP A 279 0.31 15.09 14.06
C ASP A 279 -1.11 14.50 13.93
N VAL A 280 -1.76 14.38 15.09
CA VAL A 280 -3.11 13.81 15.21
C VAL A 280 -4.19 14.66 14.53
N THR A 281 -3.99 15.98 14.43
CA THR A 281 -4.92 16.90 13.76
C THR A 281 -4.92 16.64 12.26
N VAL A 282 -3.74 16.42 11.68
CA VAL A 282 -3.62 16.01 10.27
C VAL A 282 -4.24 14.63 10.06
N CYS A 283 -4.04 13.67 10.97
CA CYS A 283 -4.69 12.35 10.90
C CYS A 283 -6.22 12.46 10.91
N ALA A 284 -6.78 13.27 11.80
CA ALA A 284 -8.21 13.53 11.88
C ALA A 284 -8.74 14.20 10.60
N ARG A 285 -8.04 15.22 10.08
CA ARG A 285 -8.36 15.84 8.80
C ARG A 285 -8.41 14.82 7.67
N GLU A 286 -7.40 13.94 7.58
CA GLU A 286 -7.35 12.90 6.55
C GLU A 286 -8.53 11.93 6.69
N CYS A 287 -8.92 11.52 7.89
CA CYS A 287 -10.13 10.75 8.11
C CYS A 287 -11.38 11.49 7.57
N LEU A 288 -11.51 12.80 7.81
CA LEU A 288 -12.62 13.61 7.28
C LEU A 288 -12.63 13.78 5.76
N LEU A 289 -11.58 13.40 5.05
CA LEU A 289 -11.60 13.35 3.58
C LEU A 289 -12.24 12.05 3.08
N TYR A 290 -12.19 10.97 3.86
CA TYR A 290 -12.78 9.68 3.52
C TYR A 290 -14.18 9.57 4.13
N ARG A 291 -15.21 9.48 3.26
CA ARG A 291 -16.61 9.47 3.71
C ARG A 291 -16.95 8.33 4.66
N ASN A 292 -16.31 7.17 4.49
CA ASN A 292 -16.49 6.00 5.32
C ASN A 292 -15.57 5.96 6.55
N CYS A 293 -14.63 6.91 6.70
CA CYS A 293 -13.75 6.92 7.86
C CYS A 293 -14.49 7.45 9.10
N VAL A 294 -14.54 6.61 10.12
CA VAL A 294 -15.25 6.88 11.39
C VAL A 294 -14.35 6.76 12.61
N SER A 295 -13.17 6.15 12.48
CA SER A 295 -12.17 6.08 13.54
C SER A 295 -10.76 6.03 12.95
N PHE A 296 -9.74 6.23 13.78
CA PHE A 296 -8.35 6.04 13.37
C PHE A 296 -7.44 5.62 14.53
N ASN A 297 -6.36 4.91 14.20
CA ASN A 297 -5.24 4.67 15.11
C ASN A 297 -4.13 5.67 14.82
N PHE A 298 -3.61 6.32 15.86
CA PHE A 298 -2.53 7.28 15.75
C PHE A 298 -1.34 6.86 16.61
N GLU A 299 -0.18 6.68 15.98
CA GLU A 299 1.06 6.37 16.67
C GLU A 299 1.64 7.62 17.35
N TYR A 300 1.50 7.72 18.68
CA TYR A 300 2.00 8.88 19.42
C TYR A 300 3.48 8.73 19.82
N LEU A 301 3.97 7.49 19.93
CA LEU A 301 5.37 7.16 20.16
C LEU A 301 5.87 6.30 18.98
N PRO A 302 6.73 6.85 18.09
CA PRO A 302 7.17 6.12 16.92
C PRO A 302 7.84 4.79 17.27
N THR A 303 7.38 3.71 16.66
CA THR A 303 8.00 2.37 16.78
C THR A 303 8.98 2.07 15.64
N GLY A 304 8.94 2.88 14.57
CA GLY A 304 9.91 2.84 13.47
C GLY A 304 11.28 3.40 13.86
N GLY A 305 12.31 3.04 13.08
CA GLY A 305 13.67 3.58 13.28
C GLY A 305 13.72 5.12 13.20
N ARG A 306 14.86 5.71 13.60
CA ARG A 306 15.09 7.17 13.72
C ARG A 306 14.62 7.98 12.50
N GLU A 307 14.65 7.40 11.30
CA GLU A 307 14.16 8.01 10.05
C GLU A 307 12.66 8.30 10.06
N LEU A 308 11.84 7.32 10.47
CA LEU A 308 10.39 7.48 10.56
C LEU A 308 10.02 8.55 11.60
N MET A 309 10.79 8.61 12.69
CA MET A 309 10.61 9.59 13.77
C MET A 309 10.69 11.04 13.29
N SER A 310 11.57 11.31 12.30
CA SER A 310 11.80 12.66 11.77
C SER A 310 10.78 13.07 10.70
N SER A 311 10.23 12.09 9.98
CA SER A 311 9.35 12.32 8.83
C SER A 311 7.88 12.44 9.21
N GLY A 312 7.44 11.82 10.31
CA GLY A 312 6.08 11.95 10.83
C GLY A 312 5.67 10.87 11.83
N ARG A 313 4.37 10.59 11.89
CA ARG A 313 3.71 9.60 12.74
C ARG A 313 2.78 8.75 11.91
N VAL A 314 2.67 7.47 12.25
CA VAL A 314 1.76 6.54 11.56
C VAL A 314 0.32 6.88 11.93
N CYS A 315 -0.51 7.05 10.90
CA CYS A 315 -1.95 7.28 10.99
C CYS A 315 -2.66 6.21 10.16
N GLU A 316 -3.48 5.39 10.82
CA GLU A 316 -4.24 4.30 10.22
C GLU A 316 -5.73 4.68 10.28
N LEU A 317 -6.33 4.95 9.13
CA LEU A 317 -7.74 5.31 9.01
C LEU A 317 -8.61 4.06 9.00
N ASN A 318 -9.74 4.07 9.71
CA ASN A 318 -10.63 2.92 9.80
C ASN A 318 -12.08 3.26 9.45
N ASP A 319 -12.78 2.28 8.88
CA ASP A 319 -14.19 2.38 8.48
C ASP A 319 -15.20 1.88 9.53
N GLU A 320 -14.73 1.59 10.74
CA GLU A 320 -15.55 1.03 11.81
C GLU A 320 -15.18 1.58 13.18
N ILE A 321 -16.11 1.50 14.13
CA ILE A 321 -15.93 1.90 15.53
C ILE A 321 -15.82 0.71 16.48
N ARG A 322 -15.28 0.95 17.67
CA ARG A 322 -15.02 -0.05 18.70
C ARG A 322 -16.29 -0.76 19.15
N ASP A 323 -17.36 0.00 19.36
CA ASP A 323 -18.59 -0.53 19.97
C ASP A 323 -19.34 -1.49 19.02
N ASN A 324 -19.18 -1.32 17.70
CA ASN A 324 -19.76 -2.21 16.69
C ASN A 324 -19.01 -3.55 16.60
N CYS A 325 -17.68 -3.56 16.76
CA CYS A 325 -16.89 -4.77 16.69
C CYS A 325 -15.79 -4.81 17.77
N TRP A 326 -16.21 -4.92 19.04
CA TRP A 326 -15.29 -4.94 20.19
C TRP A 326 -14.16 -5.97 20.07
N ALA A 327 -14.43 -7.11 19.42
CA ALA A 327 -13.44 -8.18 19.21
C ALA A 327 -12.24 -7.77 18.34
N LYS A 328 -12.30 -6.65 17.61
CA LYS A 328 -11.20 -6.09 16.80
C LYS A 328 -10.42 -5.00 17.51
N PHE A 329 -10.86 -4.63 18.70
CA PHE A 329 -10.20 -3.62 19.51
C PHE A 329 -9.22 -4.29 20.47
N HIS A 330 -7.93 -3.99 20.28
CA HIS A 330 -6.86 -4.68 20.99
C HIS A 330 -5.86 -3.70 21.60
N ARG A 331 -5.17 -4.19 22.64
CA ARG A 331 -4.01 -3.49 23.18
C ARG A 331 -2.91 -3.44 22.11
N ARG A 332 -2.45 -2.24 21.80
CA ARG A 332 -1.32 -1.97 20.90
C ARG A 332 -0.53 -0.81 21.48
N ASN A 333 0.58 -1.13 22.12
CA ASN A 333 1.44 -0.12 22.74
C ASN A 333 1.84 0.95 21.73
N ASN A 334 1.96 2.20 22.19
CA ASN A 334 2.35 3.39 21.43
C ASN A 334 1.31 3.95 20.45
N TYR A 335 0.10 3.38 20.44
CA TYR A 335 -1.02 3.88 19.64
C TYR A 335 -2.12 4.46 20.52
N LYS A 336 -2.74 5.50 20.02
CA LYS A 336 -3.99 6.06 20.56
C LYS A 336 -5.09 5.83 19.55
N TYR A 337 -6.26 5.51 20.06
CA TYR A 337 -7.44 5.25 19.24
C TYR A 337 -8.45 6.38 19.38
N TYR A 338 -8.94 6.87 18.25
CA TYR A 338 -9.84 8.01 18.14
C TYR A 338 -11.09 7.63 17.36
N GLU A 339 -12.26 8.10 17.80
CA GLU A 339 -13.53 7.94 17.08
C GLU A 339 -14.13 9.30 16.76
N ARG A 340 -14.83 9.36 15.63
CA ARG A 340 -15.56 10.55 15.21
C ARG A 340 -16.79 10.71 16.08
N LEU A 341 -17.01 11.92 16.57
CA LEU A 341 -18.29 12.27 17.18
C LEU A 341 -19.38 12.21 16.11
N GLN A 342 -20.39 11.38 16.33
CA GLN A 342 -21.60 11.39 15.52
C GLN A 342 -22.25 12.79 15.65
N LEU A 343 -22.53 13.41 14.50
CA LEU A 343 -23.42 14.57 14.42
C LEU A 343 -24.85 14.11 14.21
#